data_AF-A0A7C4GRS1-F1
#
_entry.id   AF-A0A7C4GRS1-F1
#
_cell.length_a   1.000
_cell.length_b   1.000
_cell.length_c   1.000
_cell.angle_alpha   90.00
_cell.angle_beta   90.00
_cell.angle_gamma   90.00
#
_symmetry.space_group_name_H-M   'P 1'
#
loop_
_entity.id
_entity.type
_entity.pdbx_description
1 polymer ?
#
loop_
_entity_poly.entity_id
_entity_poly.type
_entity_poly.pdbx_seq_one_letter_code
_entity_poly.pdbx_strand_id
1 'polypeptide(L)'
;MVQVIESNQPDKYTKVIKILYNGEEIAEGKVYLADEQEAKIFRQKLKKKIKEGMPYSIKVIFKNEEYARKLMQEVEKAISSKYSEVDNKHIFLLIERNGRLERIKE
;
A
#
# COMPACT_ATOMS: atom_id res chain seq x y z
N MET A 1 -9.69 -12.03 10.39
CA MET A 1 -10.11 -10.80 9.67
C MET A 1 -8.91 -9.89 9.49
N VAL A 2 -8.67 -9.39 8.27
CA VAL A 2 -7.56 -8.47 7.98
C VAL A 2 -7.92 -7.05 8.42
N GLN A 3 -6.97 -6.36 9.06
CA GLN A 3 -7.10 -4.96 9.49
C GLN A 3 -5.90 -4.15 9.00
N VAL A 4 -6.13 -2.92 8.54
CA VAL A 4 -5.09 -1.98 8.11
C VAL A 4 -5.03 -0.82 9.09
N ILE A 5 -3.93 -0.70 9.83
CA ILE A 5 -3.69 0.31 10.86
C ILE A 5 -2.68 1.32 10.34
N GLU A 6 -2.93 2.61 10.54
CA GLU A 6 -1.95 3.67 10.26
C GLU A 6 -1.09 3.89 11.50
N SER A 7 0.24 3.85 11.34
CA SER A 7 1.16 4.24 12.38
C SER A 7 1.26 5.76 12.44
N ASN A 8 1.32 6.34 13.63
CA ASN A 8 1.47 7.79 13.85
C ASN A 8 2.90 8.31 13.57
N GLN A 9 3.64 7.70 12.64
CA GLN A 9 4.96 8.21 12.27
C GLN A 9 4.81 9.47 11.42
N PRO A 10 5.42 10.60 11.82
CA PRO A 10 5.30 11.86 11.11
C PRO A 10 6.27 11.88 9.92
N ASP A 11 5.80 11.46 8.76
CA ASP A 11 6.43 11.78 7.47
C ASP A 11 5.41 12.54 6.62
N LYS A 12 5.82 13.70 6.08
CA LYS A 12 4.91 14.63 5.40
C LYS A 12 4.26 14.00 4.15
N TYR A 13 4.96 13.06 3.49
CA TYR A 13 4.54 12.48 2.22
C TYR A 13 4.43 10.95 2.25
N THR A 14 4.63 10.34 3.42
CA THR A 14 4.51 8.89 3.60
C THR A 14 3.72 8.57 4.85
N LYS A 15 2.74 7.67 4.75
CA LYS A 15 2.14 7.03 5.94
C LYS A 15 2.62 5.60 6.04
N VAL A 16 3.08 5.20 7.23
CA VAL A 16 3.37 3.79 7.50
C VAL A 16 2.08 3.09 7.90
N ILE A 17 1.81 1.95 7.28
CA ILE A 17 0.66 1.10 7.59
C ILE A 17 1.13 -0.26 8.09
N LYS A 18 0.38 -0.83 9.03
CA LYS A 18 0.53 -2.19 9.53
C LYS A 18 -0.69 -3.01 9.15
N ILE A 19 -0.48 -4.24 8.75
CA ILE A 19 -1.54 -5.15 8.35
C ILE A 19 -1.60 -6.27 9.36
N LEU A 20 -2.72 -6.35 10.07
CA LEU A 20 -2.96 -7.37 11.08
C LEU A 20 -3.91 -8.43 10.54
N TYR A 21 -3.66 -9.69 10.89
CA TYR A 21 -4.60 -10.80 10.72
C TYR A 21 -4.74 -11.51 12.06
N ASN A 22 -5.96 -11.55 12.60
CA ASN A 22 -6.26 -12.15 13.91
C ASN A 22 -5.38 -11.59 15.06
N GLY A 23 -5.01 -10.30 14.97
CA GLY A 23 -4.17 -9.62 15.96
C GLY A 23 -2.66 -9.74 15.73
N GLU A 24 -2.22 -10.59 14.81
CA GLU A 24 -0.81 -10.72 14.44
C GLU A 24 -0.46 -9.82 13.24
N GLU A 25 0.69 -9.13 13.30
CA GLU A 25 1.16 -8.28 12.20
C GLU A 25 1.80 -9.13 11.10
N ILE A 26 1.08 -9.27 9.98
CA ILE A 26 1.47 -10.11 8.84
C ILE A 26 2.22 -9.35 7.74
N ALA A 27 2.05 -8.04 7.66
CA ALA A 27 2.71 -7.19 6.67
C ALA A 27 2.85 -5.75 7.15
N GLU A 28 3.84 -5.05 6.61
CA GLU A 28 4.03 -3.61 6.78
C GLU A 28 4.00 -2.93 5.41
N GLY A 29 3.50 -1.70 5.35
CA GLY A 29 3.48 -0.95 4.13
C GLY A 29 3.70 0.55 4.28
N LYS A 30 3.86 1.20 3.14
CA LYS A 30 3.98 2.64 2.99
C LYS A 30 2.95 3.11 1.99
N VAL A 31 2.16 4.10 2.39
CA VAL A 31 1.24 4.84 1.55
C VAL A 31 1.93 6.14 1.16
N TYR A 32 2.15 6.34 -0.13
CA TYR A 32 2.80 7.52 -0.67
C TYR A 32 1.74 8.57 -1.00
N LEU A 33 1.90 9.74 -0.40
CA LEU A 33 1.05 10.90 -0.60
C LEU A 33 1.69 11.81 -1.64
N ALA A 34 0.88 12.34 -2.55
CA ALA A 34 1.37 13.19 -3.62
C ALA A 34 1.87 14.52 -3.04
N ASP A 35 3.08 14.91 -3.37
CA ASP A 35 3.51 16.29 -3.25
C ASP A 35 2.92 17.16 -4.38
N GLU A 36 3.23 18.46 -4.39
CA GLU A 36 2.72 19.38 -5.42
C GLU A 36 3.16 18.99 -6.85
N GLN A 37 4.40 18.51 -7.01
CA GLN A 37 4.94 18.12 -8.31
C GLN A 37 4.31 16.83 -8.81
N GLU A 38 4.18 15.83 -7.95
CA GLU A 38 3.50 14.57 -8.24
C GLU A 38 2.04 14.81 -8.57
N ALA A 39 1.34 15.65 -7.79
CA ALA A 39 -0.04 15.99 -8.08
C ALA A 39 -0.19 16.72 -9.43
N LYS A 40 0.79 17.54 -9.81
CA LYS A 40 0.82 18.16 -11.15
C LYS A 40 1.05 17.12 -12.25
N ILE A 41 1.97 16.18 -12.07
CA ILE A 41 2.25 15.10 -13.04
C ILE A 41 1.02 14.21 -13.23
N PHE A 42 0.38 13.78 -12.15
CA PHE A 42 -0.81 12.93 -12.20
C PHE A 42 -2.00 13.64 -12.87
N ARG A 43 -2.18 14.95 -12.63
CA ARG A 43 -3.21 15.75 -13.30
C ARG A 43 -2.92 15.93 -14.79
N GLN A 44 -1.68 16.27 -15.15
CA GLN A 44 -1.32 16.62 -16.52
C GLN A 44 -1.13 15.40 -17.43
N LYS A 45 -0.38 14.38 -16.97
CA LYS A 45 -0.05 13.20 -17.77
C LYS A 45 -1.06 12.08 -17.64
N LEU A 46 -1.51 11.82 -16.41
CA LEU A 46 -2.39 10.69 -16.11
C LEU A 46 -3.88 11.07 -16.08
N LYS A 47 -4.21 12.35 -16.26
CA LYS A 47 -5.58 12.91 -16.23
C LYS A 47 -6.37 12.51 -14.97
N LYS A 48 -5.66 12.30 -13.85
CA LYS A 48 -6.25 11.94 -12.56
C LYS A 48 -6.49 13.17 -11.70
N LYS A 49 -7.62 13.20 -10.99
CA LYS A 49 -7.95 14.25 -10.03
C LYS A 49 -7.31 13.97 -8.67
N ILE A 50 -5.99 14.14 -8.58
CA ILE A 50 -5.25 14.05 -7.33
C ILE A 50 -4.83 15.45 -6.84
N LYS A 51 -4.72 15.62 -5.52
CA LYS A 51 -4.25 16.83 -4.86
C LYS A 51 -3.03 16.52 -3.99
N GLU A 52 -2.31 17.57 -3.58
CA GLU A 52 -1.25 17.42 -2.57
C GLU A 52 -1.83 16.74 -1.31
N GLY A 53 -1.07 15.82 -0.74
CA GLY A 53 -1.44 15.05 0.45
C GLY A 53 -2.39 13.87 0.18
N MET A 54 -2.89 13.69 -1.05
CA MET A 54 -3.70 12.52 -1.39
C MET A 54 -2.82 11.30 -1.68
N PRO A 55 -3.22 10.10 -1.26
CA PRO A 55 -2.47 8.89 -1.57
C PRO A 55 -2.53 8.57 -3.07
N TYR A 56 -1.40 8.17 -3.65
CA TYR A 56 -1.28 7.84 -5.07
C TYR A 56 -0.71 6.45 -5.36
N SER A 57 -0.03 5.86 -4.38
CA SER A 57 0.62 4.56 -4.48
C SER A 57 0.76 3.95 -3.09
N ILE A 58 0.68 2.62 -3.02
CA ILE A 58 0.80 1.87 -1.77
C ILE A 58 1.73 0.69 -2.00
N LYS A 59 2.73 0.54 -1.14
CA LYS A 59 3.66 -0.61 -1.16
C LYS A 59 3.53 -1.38 0.14
N VAL A 60 3.26 -2.67 0.06
CA VAL A 60 3.13 -3.57 1.21
C VAL A 60 4.09 -4.72 1.04
N ILE A 61 4.77 -5.07 2.13
CA ILE A 61 5.73 -6.15 2.21
C ILE A 61 5.22 -7.14 3.26
N PHE A 62 4.89 -8.35 2.82
CA PHE A 62 4.53 -9.45 3.71
C PHE A 62 5.76 -9.94 4.46
N LYS A 63 5.60 -10.25 5.75
CA LYS A 63 6.68 -10.80 6.58
C LYS A 63 7.00 -12.27 6.27
N ASN A 64 6.03 -13.00 5.70
CA ASN A 64 6.15 -14.42 5.41
C ASN A 64 5.39 -14.77 4.12
N GLU A 65 5.95 -15.69 3.35
CA GLU A 65 5.35 -16.23 2.13
C GLU A 65 4.01 -16.91 2.33
N GLU A 66 3.84 -17.62 3.43
CA GLU A 66 2.61 -18.33 3.71
C GLU A 66 1.43 -17.37 3.83
N TYR A 67 1.61 -16.27 4.60
CA TYR A 67 0.59 -15.22 4.70
C TYR A 67 0.37 -14.52 3.38
N ALA A 68 1.44 -14.26 2.64
CA ALA A 68 1.36 -13.64 1.34
C ALA A 68 0.48 -14.47 0.40
N ARG A 69 0.72 -15.78 0.28
CA ARG A 69 -0.09 -16.66 -0.56
C ARG A 69 -1.55 -16.80 -0.10
N LYS A 70 -1.78 -16.87 1.21
CA LYS A 70 -3.13 -17.09 1.77
C LYS A 70 -3.99 -15.83 1.78
N LEU A 71 -3.40 -14.67 2.08
CA LEU A 71 -4.14 -13.46 2.45
C LEU A 71 -3.99 -12.31 1.44
N MET A 72 -3.24 -12.49 0.35
CA MET A 72 -2.99 -11.41 -0.64
C MET A 72 -4.28 -10.69 -1.07
N GLN A 73 -5.30 -11.44 -1.50
CA GLN A 73 -6.54 -10.85 -2.01
C GLN A 73 -7.35 -10.17 -0.90
N GLU A 74 -7.33 -10.69 0.33
CA GLU A 74 -7.98 -10.04 1.48
C GLU A 74 -7.27 -8.73 1.85
N VAL A 75 -5.94 -8.73 1.81
CA VAL A 75 -5.10 -7.55 2.02
C VAL A 75 -5.35 -6.50 0.95
N GLU A 76 -5.36 -6.88 -0.33
CA GLU A 76 -5.66 -5.97 -1.44
C GLU A 76 -7.03 -5.32 -1.28
N LYS A 77 -8.06 -6.12 -0.95
CA LYS A 77 -9.42 -5.62 -0.70
C LYS A 77 -9.47 -4.67 0.49
N ALA A 78 -8.82 -5.01 1.60
CA ALA A 78 -8.78 -4.16 2.79
C ALA A 78 -8.09 -2.81 2.51
N ILE A 79 -6.99 -2.83 1.77
CA ILE A 79 -6.28 -1.60 1.36
C ILE A 79 -7.14 -0.78 0.40
N SER A 80 -7.70 -1.41 -0.63
CA SER A 80 -8.55 -0.73 -1.63
C SER A 80 -9.79 -0.11 -0.98
N SER A 81 -10.36 -0.77 0.03
CA SER A 81 -11.48 -0.23 0.79
C SER A 81 -11.09 0.98 1.64
N LYS A 82 -9.88 0.99 2.22
CA LYS A 82 -9.40 2.10 3.07
C LYS A 82 -8.89 3.28 2.25
N TYR A 83 -8.28 3.01 1.11
CA TYR A 83 -7.66 3.99 0.20
C TYR A 83 -8.31 3.92 -1.18
N SER A 84 -9.62 4.18 -1.22
CA SER A 84 -10.44 4.05 -2.44
C SER A 84 -10.02 4.96 -3.59
N GLU A 85 -9.17 5.97 -3.32
CA GLU A 85 -8.64 6.87 -4.36
C GLU A 85 -7.41 6.31 -5.11
N VAL A 86 -6.80 5.22 -4.62
CA VAL A 86 -5.64 4.58 -5.25
C VAL A 86 -6.10 3.42 -6.14
N ASP A 87 -5.87 3.50 -7.45
CA ASP A 87 -6.15 2.36 -8.33
C ASP A 87 -5.35 1.12 -7.90
N ASN A 88 -5.95 -0.07 -8.00
CA ASN A 88 -5.31 -1.34 -7.65
C ASN A 88 -3.95 -1.56 -8.36
N LYS A 89 -3.76 -1.06 -9.59
CA LYS A 89 -2.47 -1.15 -10.29
C LYS A 89 -1.32 -0.43 -9.57
N HIS A 90 -1.62 0.52 -8.70
CA HIS A 90 -0.68 1.27 -7.86
C HIS A 90 -0.63 0.72 -6.42
N ILE A 91 -1.27 -0.42 -6.16
CA ILE A 91 -1.09 -1.21 -4.94
C ILE A 91 -0.09 -2.32 -5.26
N PHE A 92 1.06 -2.27 -4.59
CA PHE A 92 2.16 -3.21 -4.77
C PHE A 92 2.23 -4.12 -3.55
N LEU A 93 1.77 -5.35 -3.71
CA LEU A 93 1.89 -6.41 -2.73
C LEU A 93 3.14 -7.24 -3.03
N LEU A 94 4.08 -7.21 -2.09
CA LEU A 94 5.42 -7.75 -2.26
C LEU A 94 5.76 -8.74 -1.16
N ILE A 95 6.69 -9.62 -1.47
CA ILE A 95 7.32 -10.53 -0.53
C ILE A 95 8.84 -10.44 -0.65
N GLU A 96 9.54 -10.58 0.46
CA GLU A 96 10.99 -10.79 0.44
C GLU A 96 11.32 -12.28 0.24
N ARG A 97 12.02 -12.60 -0.86
CA ARG A 97 12.58 -13.91 -1.15
C ARG A 97 14.06 -13.78 -1.47
N ASN A 98 14.90 -14.53 -0.76
CA ASN A 98 16.36 -14.53 -0.98
C ASN A 98 16.98 -13.10 -0.99
N GLY A 99 16.50 -12.21 -0.12
CA GLY A 99 16.94 -10.81 -0.05
C GLY A 99 16.45 -9.91 -1.20
N ARG A 100 15.48 -10.36 -2.00
CA ARG A 100 14.86 -9.58 -3.08
C ARG A 100 13.37 -9.41 -2.85
N LEU A 101 12.86 -8.21 -3.11
CA LEU A 101 11.42 -7.95 -3.10
C LEU A 101 10.82 -8.39 -4.44
N GLU A 102 9.96 -9.39 -4.39
CA GLU A 102 9.22 -9.90 -5.53
C GLU A 102 7.75 -9.49 -5.44
N ARG A 103 7.17 -9.09 -6.57
CA ARG A 103 5.72 -8.90 -6.67
C ARG A 103 5.07 -10.27 -6.74
N ILE A 104 4.11 -10.51 -5.86
CA ILE A 104 3.32 -11.73 -5.90
C ILE A 104 2.39 -11.60 -7.10
N LYS A 105 2.65 -12.40 -8.14
CA LYS A 105 1.75 -12.55 -9.28
C LYS A 105 0.81 -13.71 -8.95
N GLU A 106 -0.49 -13.51 -9.19
CA GLU A 106 -1.47 -14.60 -9.24
C GLU A 106 -1.06 -15.67 -10.27
#